data_AF-A0A935LDZ1-F1
#
_entry.id   AF-A0A935LDZ1-F1
#
_cell.length_a   1.000
_cell.length_b   1.000
_cell.length_c   1.000
_cell.angle_alpha   90.00
_cell.angle_beta   90.00
_cell.angle_gamma   90.00
#
_symmetry.space_group_name_H-M   'P 1'
#
loop_
_entity.id
_entity.type
_entity.pdbx_description
1 polymer ?
#
loop_
_entity_poly.entity_id
_entity_poly.type
_entity_poly.pdbx_seq_one_letter_code
_entity_poly.pdbx_strand_id
1 'polypeptide(L)'
;MLTACGAPAKKAPPPPPIINVGVVSLLPSELSYQKFGITRFNNERAVRPVGDVFNVAARAGAEKALRMAKDEKLAKLSQRTVYQLVVDVPAMAKNLHSYPGNLTVKVEQIEEDLLALVKQHKLDAIVLVLESFEPGKPVNGIRVVLRAGVGSVGKAEAQPHLAILVLDRNAKILTMAEERSSFVVNRPGDAPWVYTLDENLLSATHDHLTKLFQGSIESAVEQGVMSLSF
;
A
#
# COMPACT_ATOMS: atom_id res chain seq x y z
N MET A 1 3.54 -42.39 -46.19
CA MET A 1 3.17 -41.20 -45.39
C MET A 1 3.56 -41.49 -43.95
N LEU A 2 4.57 -40.77 -43.43
CA LEU A 2 5.12 -40.95 -42.09
C LEU A 2 4.20 -40.30 -41.06
N THR A 3 3.68 -41.10 -40.14
CA THR A 3 3.00 -40.66 -38.92
C THR A 3 4.03 -40.19 -37.90
N ALA A 4 4.06 -38.89 -37.63
CA ALA A 4 4.82 -38.32 -36.53
C ALA A 4 3.98 -38.34 -35.24
N CYS A 5 4.29 -39.27 -34.34
CA CYS A 5 3.83 -39.23 -32.94
C CYS A 5 4.61 -38.13 -32.21
N GLY A 6 3.99 -36.97 -32.01
CA GLY A 6 4.50 -35.95 -31.10
C GLY A 6 4.46 -36.45 -29.66
N ALA A 7 5.61 -36.57 -29.02
CA ALA A 7 5.69 -36.86 -27.59
C ALA A 7 4.96 -35.76 -26.79
N PRO A 8 4.20 -36.10 -25.74
CA PRO A 8 3.55 -35.10 -24.90
C PRO A 8 4.62 -34.24 -24.25
N ALA A 9 4.55 -32.93 -24.49
CA ALA A 9 5.43 -31.96 -23.84
C ALA A 9 5.37 -32.19 -22.32
N LYS A 10 6.51 -32.52 -21.70
CA LYS A 10 6.63 -32.59 -20.24
C LYS A 10 6.21 -31.22 -19.70
N LYS A 11 5.03 -31.16 -19.05
CA LYS A 11 4.63 -29.98 -18.29
C LYS A 11 5.76 -29.66 -17.32
N ALA A 12 6.18 -28.40 -17.31
CA ALA A 12 7.17 -27.92 -16.36
C ALA A 12 6.74 -28.31 -14.94
N PRO A 13 7.68 -28.64 -14.03
CA PRO A 13 7.34 -28.88 -12.64
C PRO A 13 6.53 -27.71 -12.10
N PRO A 14 5.50 -27.95 -11.28
CA PRO A 14 4.78 -26.86 -10.63
C PRO A 14 5.76 -26.03 -9.79
N PRO A 15 5.56 -24.70 -9.73
CA PRO A 15 6.42 -23.84 -8.93
C PRO A 15 6.45 -24.31 -7.47
N PRO A 16 7.57 -24.12 -6.76
CA PRO A 16 7.69 -24.50 -5.36
C PRO A 16 6.63 -23.78 -4.51
N PRO A 17 6.11 -24.43 -3.46
CA PRO A 17 5.11 -23.83 -2.59
C PRO A 17 5.70 -22.63 -1.83
N ILE A 18 4.95 -21.54 -1.75
CA ILE A 18 5.30 -20.34 -0.96
C ILE A 18 4.90 -20.58 0.51
N ILE A 19 5.90 -20.73 1.39
CA ILE A 19 5.71 -21.07 2.81
C ILE A 19 6.15 -19.90 3.70
N ASN A 20 7.35 -19.36 3.51
CA ASN A 20 7.88 -18.23 4.29
C ASN A 20 7.60 -16.91 3.57
N VAL A 21 6.74 -16.07 4.13
CA VAL A 21 6.35 -14.79 3.50
C VAL A 21 6.76 -13.63 4.41
N GLY A 22 7.57 -12.72 3.89
CA GLY A 22 7.86 -11.45 4.56
C GLY A 22 6.85 -10.39 4.18
N VAL A 23 6.45 -9.54 5.10
CA VAL A 23 5.62 -8.36 4.82
C VAL A 23 6.44 -7.11 5.10
N VAL A 24 6.59 -6.28 4.08
CA VAL A 24 7.26 -4.97 4.14
C VAL A 24 6.23 -3.90 3.80
N SER A 25 6.19 -2.83 4.59
CA SER A 25 5.37 -1.66 4.29
C SER A 25 6.27 -0.42 4.22
N LEU A 26 6.11 0.36 3.16
CA LEU A 26 6.85 1.58 2.86
C LEU A 26 5.88 2.77 2.74
N LEU A 27 4.86 2.82 3.60
CA LEU A 27 3.90 3.91 3.68
C LEU A 27 4.51 5.11 4.42
N PRO A 28 4.05 6.34 4.10
CA PRO A 28 4.58 7.56 4.69
C PRO A 28 4.31 7.60 6.20
N SER A 29 5.19 8.29 6.91
CA SER A 29 5.05 8.56 8.35
C SER A 29 4.28 9.84 8.66
N GLU A 30 3.66 10.45 7.64
CA GLU A 30 2.92 11.71 7.72
C GLU A 30 1.57 11.60 7.02
N LEU A 31 0.58 12.32 7.53
CA LEU A 31 -0.70 12.55 6.87
C LEU A 31 -0.66 13.93 6.18
N SER A 32 -0.86 13.94 4.86
CA SER A 32 -0.93 15.19 4.10
C SER A 32 -2.36 15.73 4.06
N TYR A 33 -2.51 17.01 4.38
CA TYR A 33 -3.74 17.77 4.19
C TYR A 33 -3.59 18.68 2.98
N GLN A 34 -4.51 18.60 2.04
CA GLN A 34 -4.46 19.36 0.79
C GLN A 34 -5.80 20.05 0.59
N LYS A 35 -5.81 21.38 0.67
CA LYS A 35 -6.96 22.19 0.29
C LYS A 35 -6.80 22.64 -1.16
N PHE A 36 -7.80 22.35 -1.98
CA PHE A 36 -7.94 22.90 -3.32
C PHE A 36 -9.03 23.97 -3.30
N GLY A 37 -8.65 25.22 -3.52
CA GLY A 37 -9.61 26.31 -3.67
C GLY A 37 -10.06 26.50 -5.12
N ILE A 38 -10.96 27.46 -5.32
CA ILE A 38 -11.48 27.83 -6.66
C ILE A 38 -10.34 28.31 -7.57
N THR A 39 -9.35 29.02 -7.00
CA THR A 39 -8.16 29.45 -7.72
C THR A 39 -6.91 28.81 -7.12
N ARG A 40 -5.83 28.70 -7.92
CA ARG A 40 -4.54 28.16 -7.46
C ARG A 40 -3.95 28.89 -6.26
N PHE A 41 -4.29 30.17 -6.08
CA PHE A 41 -3.80 30.99 -4.96
C PHE A 41 -4.46 30.65 -3.63
N ASN A 42 -5.56 29.88 -3.66
CA ASN A 42 -6.27 29.39 -2.48
C ASN A 42 -5.90 27.94 -2.13
N ASN A 43 -4.92 27.36 -2.83
CA ASN A 43 -4.46 26.01 -2.53
C ASN A 43 -3.51 26.07 -1.33
N GLU A 44 -3.78 25.23 -0.33
CA GLU A 44 -2.99 25.13 0.88
C GLU A 44 -2.58 23.68 1.10
N ARG A 45 -1.38 23.47 1.63
CA ARG A 45 -0.88 22.14 1.98
C ARG A 45 -0.21 22.19 3.34
N ALA A 46 -0.53 21.20 4.16
CA ALA A 46 0.15 20.94 5.41
C ALA A 46 0.40 19.44 5.56
N VAL A 47 1.38 19.07 6.36
CA VAL A 47 1.66 17.68 6.75
C VAL A 47 1.73 17.61 8.27
N ARG A 48 1.25 16.50 8.84
CA ARG A 48 1.36 16.22 10.27
C ARG A 48 1.88 14.79 10.47
N PRO A 49 2.83 14.58 11.40
CA PRO A 49 3.41 13.27 11.63
C PRO A 49 2.38 12.34 12.25
N VAL A 50 2.34 11.09 11.77
CA VAL A 50 1.56 10.00 12.35
C VAL A 50 2.45 8.86 12.89
N GLY A 51 3.77 8.93 12.66
CA GLY A 51 4.69 7.87 13.04
C GLY A 51 4.52 6.62 12.18
N ASP A 52 4.68 5.42 12.76
CA ASP A 52 4.64 4.16 12.02
C ASP A 52 3.24 3.53 11.90
N VAL A 53 2.20 4.25 12.33
CA VAL A 53 0.83 3.69 12.46
C VAL A 53 0.27 3.13 11.15
N PHE A 54 0.56 3.77 10.01
CA PHE A 54 0.11 3.30 8.70
C PHE A 54 0.82 2.01 8.27
N ASN A 55 2.13 1.91 8.49
CA ASN A 55 2.89 0.69 8.18
C ASN A 55 2.48 -0.46 9.11
N VAL A 56 2.22 -0.20 10.40
CA VAL A 56 1.67 -1.19 11.33
C VAL A 56 0.33 -1.74 10.84
N ALA A 57 -0.58 -0.85 10.40
CA ALA A 57 -1.88 -1.26 9.87
C ALA A 57 -1.78 -2.09 8.59
N ALA A 58 -0.94 -1.66 7.65
CA ALA A 58 -0.71 -2.41 6.41
C ALA A 58 -0.15 -3.81 6.68
N ARG A 59 0.84 -3.89 7.58
CA ARG A 59 1.43 -5.15 8.03
C ARG A 59 0.40 -6.09 8.66
N ALA A 60 -0.46 -5.56 9.53
CA ALA A 60 -1.54 -6.33 10.17
C ALA A 60 -2.57 -6.86 9.15
N GLY A 61 -3.01 -6.01 8.20
CA GLY A 61 -3.95 -6.41 7.15
C GLY A 61 -3.40 -7.52 6.26
N ALA A 62 -2.13 -7.43 5.85
CA ALA A 62 -1.46 -8.47 5.08
C ALA A 62 -1.33 -9.78 5.86
N GLU A 63 -0.96 -9.73 7.14
CA GLU A 63 -0.87 -10.93 7.99
C GLU A 63 -2.20 -11.66 8.10
N LYS A 64 -3.25 -10.89 8.35
CA LYS A 64 -4.60 -11.40 8.47
C LYS A 64 -5.01 -12.13 7.19
N ALA A 65 -4.83 -11.50 6.02
CA ALA A 65 -5.12 -12.13 4.74
C ALA A 65 -4.29 -13.40 4.47
N LEU A 66 -2.97 -13.35 4.72
CA LEU A 66 -2.07 -14.48 4.49
C LEU A 66 -2.39 -15.68 5.40
N ARG A 67 -2.93 -15.44 6.60
CA ARG A 67 -3.33 -16.50 7.55
C ARG A 67 -4.79 -16.97 7.38
N MET A 68 -5.66 -16.18 6.76
CA MET A 68 -7.10 -16.46 6.62
C MET A 68 -7.50 -17.28 5.39
N ALA A 69 -6.55 -17.88 4.67
CA ALA A 69 -6.84 -18.66 3.47
C ALA A 69 -7.66 -19.94 3.78
N LYS A 70 -8.98 -19.79 3.75
CA LYS A 70 -10.02 -20.75 4.19
C LYS A 70 -10.50 -21.73 3.11
N ASP A 71 -9.96 -21.66 1.90
CA ASP A 71 -10.40 -22.54 0.81
C ASP A 71 -9.65 -23.88 0.89
N GLU A 72 -10.30 -25.03 0.65
CA GLU A 72 -9.64 -26.35 0.76
C GLU A 72 -8.47 -26.53 -0.22
N LYS A 73 -8.49 -25.79 -1.35
CA LYS A 73 -7.32 -25.66 -2.26
C LYS A 73 -6.18 -24.82 -1.67
N LEU A 74 -6.51 -23.91 -0.76
CA LEU A 74 -5.61 -23.04 -0.01
C LEU A 74 -5.34 -23.53 1.42
N ALA A 75 -5.81 -24.72 1.82
CA ALA A 75 -5.46 -25.35 3.09
C ALA A 75 -3.96 -25.68 3.21
N LYS A 76 -3.20 -25.59 2.11
CA LYS A 76 -1.73 -25.57 2.13
C LYS A 76 -1.14 -24.21 2.54
N LEU A 77 -1.92 -23.13 2.48
CA LEU A 77 -1.52 -21.78 2.87
C LEU A 77 -1.65 -21.52 4.39
N SER A 78 -2.43 -22.32 5.12
CA SER A 78 -2.51 -22.27 6.59
C SER A 78 -1.20 -22.70 7.29
N GLN A 79 -0.21 -23.18 6.53
CA GLN A 79 1.15 -23.47 7.00
C GLN A 79 2.13 -22.30 6.76
N ARG A 80 1.67 -21.16 6.22
CA ARG A 80 2.56 -20.04 5.93
C ARG A 80 3.10 -19.41 7.22
N THR A 81 4.42 -19.29 7.28
CA THR A 81 5.07 -18.47 8.31
C THR A 81 5.16 -17.05 7.79
N VAL A 82 4.45 -16.12 8.44
CA VAL A 82 4.42 -14.71 8.08
C VAL A 82 5.39 -13.94 8.97
N TYR A 83 6.36 -13.26 8.36
CA TYR A 83 7.34 -12.42 9.03
C TYR A 83 6.98 -10.96 8.85
N GLN A 84 6.74 -10.24 9.94
CA GLN A 84 6.59 -8.79 9.91
C GLN A 84 7.98 -8.15 9.87
N LEU A 85 8.38 -7.65 8.71
CA LEU A 85 9.71 -7.10 8.52
C LEU A 85 9.69 -5.61 8.81
N VAL A 86 10.46 -5.21 9.81
CA VAL A 86 10.71 -3.81 10.14
C VAL A 86 11.95 -3.38 9.36
N VAL A 87 11.81 -2.32 8.57
CA VAL A 87 12.86 -1.79 7.69
C VAL A 87 13.04 -0.29 7.93
N ASP A 88 14.16 0.27 7.45
CA ASP A 88 14.32 1.72 7.37
C ASP A 88 13.44 2.27 6.23
N VAL A 89 12.19 2.59 6.57
CA VAL A 89 11.20 3.10 5.62
C VAL A 89 11.68 4.37 4.92
N PRO A 90 12.20 5.41 5.61
CA PRO A 90 12.74 6.59 4.94
C PRO A 90 13.82 6.28 3.91
N ALA A 91 14.77 5.39 4.22
CA ALA A 91 15.84 5.03 3.31
C ALA A 91 15.32 4.31 2.05
N MET A 92 14.50 3.27 2.24
CA MET A 92 13.97 2.48 1.11
C MET A 92 12.94 3.26 0.28
N ALA A 93 12.06 4.03 0.91
CA ALA A 93 11.04 4.83 0.21
C ALA A 93 11.67 5.96 -0.61
N LYS A 94 12.78 6.56 -0.15
CA LYS A 94 13.50 7.59 -0.90
C LYS A 94 13.98 7.09 -2.26
N ASN A 95 14.48 5.85 -2.33
CA ASN A 95 14.93 5.23 -3.58
C ASN A 95 13.75 5.02 -4.54
N LEU A 96 12.54 4.74 -4.05
CA LEU A 96 11.35 4.62 -4.89
C LEU A 96 10.81 5.99 -5.39
N HIS A 97 10.86 7.01 -4.53
CA HIS A 97 10.30 8.33 -4.82
C HIS A 97 11.18 9.18 -5.74
N SER A 98 12.50 8.97 -5.70
CA SER A 98 13.46 9.77 -6.46
C SER A 98 13.53 9.38 -7.94
N TYR A 99 12.97 8.23 -8.32
CA TYR A 99 13.07 7.69 -9.67
C TYR A 99 11.79 7.92 -10.49
N PRO A 100 11.89 8.50 -11.69
CA PRO A 100 10.78 8.56 -12.63
C PRO A 100 10.53 7.16 -13.22
N GLY A 101 9.27 6.75 -13.31
CA GLY A 101 8.93 5.46 -13.90
C GLY A 101 7.62 4.88 -13.37
N ASN A 102 7.21 3.77 -13.98
CA ASN A 102 6.14 2.94 -13.44
C ASN A 102 6.63 2.16 -12.21
N LEU A 103 5.70 1.53 -11.50
CA LEU A 103 6.00 0.87 -10.23
C LEU A 103 7.03 -0.26 -10.36
N THR A 104 7.03 -1.00 -11.47
CA THR A 104 8.01 -2.05 -11.74
C THR A 104 9.45 -1.52 -11.73
N VAL A 105 9.72 -0.45 -12.48
CA VAL A 105 11.06 0.17 -12.56
C VAL A 105 11.50 0.73 -11.19
N LYS A 106 10.55 1.25 -10.41
CA LYS A 106 10.86 1.74 -9.06
C LYS A 106 11.29 0.62 -8.13
N VAL A 107 10.58 -0.51 -8.13
CA VAL A 107 10.89 -1.66 -7.27
C VAL A 107 12.27 -2.24 -7.53
N GLU A 108 12.76 -2.21 -8.76
CA GLU A 108 14.14 -2.61 -9.10
C GLU A 108 15.20 -1.80 -8.32
N GLN A 109 14.90 -0.56 -7.90
CA GLN A 109 15.83 0.29 -7.15
C GLN A 109 16.03 -0.16 -5.69
N ILE A 110 15.15 -1.00 -5.18
CA ILE A 110 15.28 -1.59 -3.83
C ILE A 110 15.49 -3.11 -3.91
N GLU A 111 15.81 -3.65 -5.09
CA GLU A 111 15.99 -5.09 -5.30
C GLU A 111 17.04 -5.68 -4.37
N GLU A 112 18.18 -5.01 -4.19
CA GLU A 112 19.25 -5.47 -3.31
C GLU A 112 18.82 -5.55 -1.84
N ASP A 113 18.10 -4.55 -1.34
CA ASP A 113 17.55 -4.53 0.02
C ASP A 113 16.54 -5.66 0.22
N LEU A 114 15.65 -5.87 -0.76
CA LEU A 114 14.67 -6.96 -0.73
C LEU A 114 15.35 -8.34 -0.75
N LEU A 115 16.38 -8.53 -1.58
CA LEU A 115 17.16 -9.77 -1.63
C LEU A 115 17.93 -10.02 -0.33
N ALA A 116 18.41 -8.98 0.35
CA ALA A 116 19.03 -9.10 1.66
C ALA A 116 18.02 -9.63 2.70
N LEU A 117 16.79 -9.09 2.71
CA LEU A 117 15.70 -9.57 3.57
C LEU A 117 15.32 -11.03 3.26
N VAL A 118 15.23 -11.39 1.98
CA VAL A 118 14.98 -12.78 1.56
C VAL A 118 16.04 -13.72 2.13
N LYS A 119 17.32 -13.38 2.00
CA LYS A 119 18.43 -14.20 2.50
C LYS A 119 18.43 -14.29 4.02
N GLN A 120 18.26 -13.17 4.71
CA GLN A 120 18.27 -13.08 6.17
C GLN A 120 17.16 -13.93 6.81
N HIS A 121 15.96 -13.89 6.24
CA HIS A 121 14.78 -14.55 6.80
C HIS A 121 14.38 -15.84 6.06
N LYS A 122 15.15 -16.27 5.06
CA LYS A 122 14.89 -17.45 4.21
C LYS A 122 13.47 -17.44 3.63
N LEU A 123 13.10 -16.30 3.03
CA LEU A 123 11.76 -16.06 2.51
C LEU A 123 11.58 -16.71 1.13
N ASP A 124 10.38 -17.20 0.87
CA ASP A 124 9.95 -17.66 -0.46
C ASP A 124 9.32 -16.52 -1.27
N ALA A 125 8.73 -15.55 -0.57
CA ALA A 125 8.10 -14.38 -1.15
C ALA A 125 8.12 -13.17 -0.19
N ILE A 126 7.97 -11.97 -0.76
CA ILE A 126 7.75 -10.72 -0.02
C ILE A 126 6.42 -10.11 -0.48
N VAL A 127 5.56 -9.73 0.45
CA VAL A 127 4.45 -8.81 0.22
C VAL A 127 4.95 -7.40 0.53
N LEU A 128 4.99 -6.54 -0.50
CA LEU A 128 5.39 -5.16 -0.38
C LEU A 128 4.16 -4.26 -0.49
N VAL A 129 3.91 -3.44 0.53
CA VAL A 129 2.84 -2.43 0.55
C VAL A 129 3.44 -1.04 0.45
N LEU A 130 3.00 -0.25 -0.50
CA LEU A 130 3.50 1.10 -0.76
C LEU A 130 2.39 2.02 -1.29
N GLU A 131 2.68 3.31 -1.44
CA GLU A 131 1.75 4.25 -2.06
C GLU A 131 1.57 3.95 -3.56
N SER A 132 0.33 3.91 -4.05
CA SER A 132 0.08 3.83 -5.50
C SER A 132 0.56 5.12 -6.17
N PHE A 133 1.41 4.98 -7.19
CA PHE A 133 1.90 6.11 -7.99
C PHE A 133 1.09 6.26 -9.26
N GLU A 134 0.63 7.47 -9.55
CA GLU A 134 0.15 7.84 -10.88
C GLU A 134 1.30 8.45 -11.69
N PRO A 135 1.73 7.83 -12.81
CA PRO A 135 2.74 8.42 -13.68
C PRO A 135 2.30 9.81 -14.16
N GLY A 136 3.17 10.81 -13.98
CA GLY A 136 2.91 12.17 -14.45
C GLY A 136 1.96 13.00 -13.59
N LYS A 137 1.46 12.49 -12.45
CA LYS A 137 0.75 13.31 -11.48
C LYS A 137 1.60 13.51 -10.22
N PRO A 138 1.65 14.73 -9.65
CA PRO A 138 2.34 15.00 -8.39
C PRO A 138 1.58 14.44 -7.16
N VAL A 139 0.55 13.61 -7.41
CA VAL A 139 -0.46 13.25 -6.42
C VAL A 139 0.00 11.97 -5.71
N ASN A 140 0.74 12.18 -4.62
CA ASN A 140 1.33 11.14 -3.78
C ASN A 140 0.48 10.90 -2.54
N GLY A 141 0.25 9.63 -2.22
CA GLY A 141 0.13 9.18 -0.84
C GLY A 141 -1.17 9.36 -0.08
N ILE A 142 -1.07 8.97 1.19
CA ILE A 142 -2.13 8.99 2.20
C ILE A 142 -2.46 10.45 2.55
N ARG A 143 -3.65 10.90 2.17
CA ARG A 143 -4.01 12.32 2.26
C ARG A 143 -5.49 12.58 2.50
N VAL A 144 -5.76 13.74 3.10
CA VAL A 144 -7.09 14.34 3.19
C VAL A 144 -7.17 15.50 2.20
N VAL A 145 -8.09 15.38 1.25
CA VAL A 145 -8.36 16.38 0.22
C VAL A 145 -9.59 17.19 0.59
N LEU A 146 -9.42 18.50 0.77
CA LEU A 146 -10.46 19.47 1.08
C LEU A 146 -10.78 20.29 -0.17
N ARG A 147 -11.99 20.16 -0.71
CA ARG A 147 -12.43 20.91 -1.90
C ARG A 147 -13.23 22.12 -1.47
N ALA A 148 -12.64 23.30 -1.64
CA ALA A 148 -13.22 24.55 -1.21
C ALA A 148 -13.99 25.26 -2.34
N GLY A 149 -15.18 25.75 -2.00
CA GLY A 149 -15.99 26.67 -2.80
C GLY A 149 -15.76 28.12 -2.37
N VAL A 150 -16.75 28.99 -2.58
CA VAL A 150 -16.66 30.40 -2.20
C VAL A 150 -16.85 30.51 -0.68
N GLY A 151 -15.74 30.61 0.05
CA GLY A 151 -15.74 30.82 1.51
C GLY A 151 -16.07 29.60 2.37
N SER A 152 -16.18 28.40 1.79
CA SER A 152 -16.47 27.16 2.53
C SER A 152 -15.76 25.95 1.93
N VAL A 153 -15.61 24.88 2.73
CA VAL A 153 -15.22 23.55 2.24
C VAL A 153 -16.47 22.74 1.98
N GLY A 154 -16.73 22.40 0.71
CA GLY A 154 -17.93 21.68 0.30
C GLY A 154 -17.79 20.16 0.30
N LYS A 155 -16.54 19.65 0.27
CA LYS A 155 -16.26 18.22 0.29
C LYS A 155 -14.89 17.94 0.91
N ALA A 156 -14.80 16.88 1.71
CA ALA A 156 -13.52 16.33 2.16
C ALA A 156 -13.45 14.83 1.84
N GLU A 157 -12.31 14.40 1.30
CA GLU A 157 -12.07 13.02 0.86
C GLU A 157 -10.78 12.50 1.49
N ALA A 158 -10.83 11.34 2.14
CA ALA A 158 -9.66 10.58 2.51
C ALA A 158 -9.25 9.68 1.34
N GLN A 159 -7.95 9.65 1.04
CA GLN A 159 -7.37 8.97 -0.10
C GLN A 159 -6.13 8.20 0.36
N PRO A 160 -6.25 6.92 0.77
CA PRO A 160 -5.11 6.11 1.20
C PRO A 160 -4.23 5.66 0.03
N HIS A 161 -4.83 5.37 -1.14
CA HIS A 161 -4.16 5.04 -2.41
C HIS A 161 -2.96 4.09 -2.25
N LEU A 162 -3.23 2.79 -2.20
CA LEU A 162 -2.24 1.76 -1.90
C LEU A 162 -1.92 0.91 -3.13
N ALA A 163 -0.69 0.44 -3.22
CA ALA A 163 -0.30 -0.65 -4.09
C ALA A 163 0.31 -1.78 -3.26
N ILE A 164 -0.07 -3.00 -3.61
CA ILE A 164 0.31 -4.23 -2.92
C ILE A 164 0.94 -5.13 -3.96
N LEU A 165 2.21 -5.45 -3.79
CA LEU A 165 2.96 -6.33 -4.67
C LEU A 165 3.33 -7.60 -3.95
N VAL A 166 3.34 -8.70 -4.69
CA VAL A 166 3.93 -9.95 -4.25
C VAL A 166 5.16 -10.18 -5.10
N LEU A 167 6.30 -10.32 -4.46
CA LEU A 167 7.57 -10.63 -5.09
C LEU A 167 8.02 -12.04 -4.72
N ASP A 168 8.67 -12.74 -5.64
CA ASP A 168 9.32 -14.02 -5.37
C ASP A 168 10.63 -13.83 -4.58
N ARG A 169 11.29 -14.94 -4.24
CA ARG A 169 12.61 -14.96 -3.59
C ARG A 169 13.73 -14.27 -4.37
N ASN A 170 13.53 -13.95 -5.64
CA ASN A 170 14.46 -13.21 -6.48
C ASN A 170 14.02 -11.75 -6.65
N ALA A 171 13.11 -11.27 -5.81
CA ALA A 171 12.50 -9.94 -5.87
C ALA A 171 11.83 -9.63 -7.23
N LYS A 172 11.37 -10.65 -7.96
CA LYS A 172 10.58 -10.47 -9.18
C LYS A 172 9.10 -10.43 -8.84
N ILE A 173 8.39 -9.45 -9.39
CA ILE A 173 6.95 -9.26 -9.17
C ILE A 173 6.20 -10.47 -9.75
N LEU A 174 5.49 -11.19 -8.88
CA LEU A 174 4.59 -12.28 -9.25
C LEU A 174 3.21 -11.75 -9.59
N THR A 175 2.70 -10.82 -8.78
CA THR A 175 1.38 -10.23 -8.95
C THR A 175 1.26 -8.92 -8.18
N MET A 176 0.24 -8.13 -8.50
CA MET A 176 0.02 -6.80 -7.96
C MET A 176 -1.47 -6.48 -7.89
N ALA A 177 -1.87 -5.81 -6.80
CA ALA A 177 -3.17 -5.17 -6.65
C ALA A 177 -2.97 -3.68 -6.36
N GLU A 178 -3.88 -2.85 -6.85
CA GLU A 178 -3.94 -1.43 -6.51
C GLU A 178 -5.30 -1.10 -5.91
N GLU A 179 -5.29 -0.37 -4.80
CA GLU A 179 -6.48 0.12 -4.12
C GLU A 179 -6.52 1.65 -4.19
N ARG A 180 -7.37 2.18 -5.08
CA ARG A 180 -7.48 3.62 -5.36
C ARG A 180 -8.78 4.24 -4.82
N SER A 181 -9.44 3.59 -3.87
CA SER A 181 -10.66 4.15 -3.28
C SER A 181 -10.40 5.47 -2.56
N SER A 182 -11.44 6.30 -2.60
CA SER A 182 -11.57 7.50 -1.79
C SER A 182 -12.87 7.43 -1.03
N PHE A 183 -12.90 7.92 0.20
CA PHE A 183 -14.12 7.98 1.00
C PHE A 183 -14.29 9.37 1.61
N VAL A 184 -15.56 9.76 1.78
CA VAL A 184 -15.90 11.05 2.41
C VAL A 184 -15.56 10.99 3.88
N VAL A 185 -14.98 12.07 4.41
CA VAL A 185 -14.61 12.19 5.83
C VAL A 185 -15.14 13.47 6.46
N ASN A 186 -15.55 13.36 7.71
CA ASN A 186 -15.96 14.48 8.54
C ASN A 186 -14.92 14.74 9.62
N ARG A 187 -15.01 15.91 10.27
CA ARG A 187 -14.27 16.17 11.50
C ARG A 187 -14.93 15.41 12.67
N PRO A 188 -14.23 15.25 13.81
CA PRO A 188 -14.82 14.65 15.00
C PRO A 188 -16.16 15.28 15.37
N GLY A 189 -17.14 14.44 15.71
CA GLY A 189 -18.49 14.88 16.05
C GLY A 189 -19.25 15.55 14.90
N ASP A 190 -18.91 15.21 13.65
CA ASP A 190 -19.51 15.78 12.44
C ASP A 190 -19.39 17.30 12.32
N ALA A 191 -18.35 17.86 12.94
CA ALA A 191 -18.08 19.29 12.83
C ALA A 191 -17.80 19.70 11.36
N PRO A 192 -18.24 20.89 10.93
CA PRO A 192 -18.00 21.35 9.57
C PRO A 192 -16.52 21.63 9.34
N TRP A 193 -16.04 21.34 8.13
CA TRP A 193 -14.71 21.76 7.69
C TRP A 193 -14.64 23.28 7.55
N VAL A 194 -13.57 23.86 8.08
CA VAL A 194 -13.33 25.31 8.01
C VAL A 194 -12.62 25.66 6.72
N TYR A 195 -12.85 26.87 6.20
CA TYR A 195 -12.20 27.33 4.97
C TYR A 195 -10.68 27.43 5.12
N THR A 196 -10.16 27.96 6.23
CA THR A 196 -8.72 28.04 6.52
C THR A 196 -8.15 26.66 6.84
N LEU A 197 -7.03 26.25 6.23
CA LEU A 197 -6.49 24.90 6.49
C LEU A 197 -6.04 24.73 7.94
N ASP A 198 -5.34 25.71 8.50
CA ASP A 198 -4.75 25.62 9.84
C ASP A 198 -5.78 25.32 10.94
N GLU A 199 -6.98 25.88 10.82
CA GLU A 199 -8.09 25.65 11.76
C GLU A 199 -8.63 24.21 11.72
N ASN A 200 -8.34 23.47 10.64
CA ASN A 200 -8.70 22.06 10.53
C ASN A 200 -7.60 21.13 11.06
N LEU A 201 -6.39 21.62 11.31
CA LEU A 201 -5.23 20.83 11.74
C LEU A 201 -5.15 20.62 13.27
N LEU A 202 -6.28 20.77 13.97
CA LEU A 202 -6.38 20.52 15.41
C LEU A 202 -6.04 19.06 15.73
N SER A 203 -5.39 18.81 16.87
CA SER A 203 -4.99 17.46 17.30
C SER A 203 -6.15 16.46 17.29
N ALA A 204 -7.33 16.86 17.77
CA ALA A 204 -8.52 15.99 17.75
C ALA A 204 -8.95 15.58 16.34
N THR A 205 -8.89 16.50 15.37
CA THR A 205 -9.19 16.21 13.96
C THR A 205 -8.13 15.27 13.39
N HIS A 206 -6.86 15.55 13.70
CA HIS A 206 -5.73 14.73 13.25
C HIS A 206 -5.84 13.28 13.76
N ASP A 207 -6.01 13.09 15.07
CA ASP A 207 -6.11 11.77 15.70
C ASP A 207 -7.29 10.96 15.15
N HIS A 208 -8.42 11.61 14.92
CA HIS A 208 -9.59 10.98 14.32
C HIS A 208 -9.32 10.47 12.91
N LEU A 209 -8.73 11.31 12.06
CA LEU A 209 -8.42 10.94 10.68
C LEU A 209 -7.35 9.85 10.62
N THR A 210 -6.32 9.93 11.46
CA THR A 210 -5.29 8.91 11.58
C THR A 210 -5.90 7.54 11.90
N LYS A 211 -6.86 7.46 12.84
CA LYS A 211 -7.57 6.22 13.16
C LYS A 211 -8.43 5.71 11.98
N LEU A 212 -9.12 6.61 11.27
CA LEU A 212 -9.90 6.24 10.08
C LEU A 212 -9.00 5.65 8.98
N PHE A 213 -7.85 6.29 8.72
CA PHE A 213 -6.86 5.77 7.77
C PHE A 213 -6.29 4.43 8.21
N GLN A 214 -5.98 4.24 9.49
CA GLN A 214 -5.49 2.98 10.02
C GLN A 214 -6.44 1.82 9.66
N GLY A 215 -7.73 1.96 9.98
CA GLY A 215 -8.73 0.93 9.68
C GLY A 215 -8.97 0.72 8.19
N SER A 216 -8.96 1.80 7.40
CA SER A 216 -9.08 1.72 5.94
C SER A 216 -7.89 1.01 5.29
N ILE A 217 -6.66 1.29 5.72
CA ILE A 217 -5.44 0.68 5.19
C ILE A 217 -5.41 -0.81 5.52
N GLU A 218 -5.67 -1.17 6.77
CA GLU A 218 -5.71 -2.58 7.19
C GLU A 218 -6.69 -3.38 6.32
N SER A 219 -7.92 -2.85 6.15
CA SER A 219 -8.98 -3.51 5.38
C SER A 219 -8.64 -3.61 3.89
N ALA A 220 -8.11 -2.52 3.31
CA ALA A 220 -7.69 -2.47 1.91
C ALA A 220 -6.58 -3.47 1.61
N VAL A 221 -5.56 -3.55 2.47
CA VAL A 221 -4.45 -4.50 2.30
C VAL A 221 -4.94 -5.93 2.46
N GLU A 222 -5.81 -6.21 3.45
CA GLU A 222 -6.40 -7.53 3.62
C GLU A 222 -7.12 -7.99 2.35
N GLN A 223 -8.03 -7.17 1.81
CA GLN A 223 -8.76 -7.46 0.58
C GLN A 223 -7.85 -7.62 -0.63
N GLY A 224 -6.89 -6.69 -0.79
CA GLY A 224 -5.91 -6.73 -1.87
C GLY A 224 -5.14 -8.04 -1.87
N VAL A 225 -4.55 -8.43 -0.73
CA VAL A 225 -3.80 -9.69 -0.61
C VAL A 225 -4.67 -10.92 -0.86
N MET A 226 -5.92 -10.95 -0.37
CA MET A 226 -6.84 -12.06 -0.63
C MET A 226 -7.22 -12.20 -2.11
N SER A 227 -7.24 -11.10 -2.86
CA SER A 227 -7.54 -11.12 -4.29
C SER A 227 -6.39 -11.67 -5.15
N LEU A 228 -5.17 -11.71 -4.61
CA LEU A 228 -3.98 -12.16 -5.31
C LEU A 228 -3.89 -13.68 -5.29
N SER A 229 -3.71 -14.27 -6.47
CA SER A 229 -3.42 -15.70 -6.62
C SER A 229 -1.93 -15.93 -6.42
N PHE A 230 -1.57 -16.79 -5.45
CA PHE A 230 -0.20 -17.22 -5.15
C PHE A 230 0.05 -18.65 -5.63
#